data_AF-A0A2H3DRY2-F1
#
_entry.id   AF-A0A2H3DRY2-F1
#
_cell.length_a   1.000
_cell.length_b   1.000
_cell.length_c   1.000
_cell.angle_alpha   90.00
_cell.angle_beta   90.00
_cell.angle_gamma   90.00
#
_symmetry.space_group_name_H-M   'P 1'
#
loop_
_entity.id
_entity.type
_entity.pdbx_description
1 polymer ?
#
loop_
_entity_poly.entity_id
_entity_poly.type
_entity_poly.pdbx_seq_one_letter_code
_entity_poly.pdbx_strand_id
1 'polypeptide(L)' 'VRNVYLRCGHAINLIRCEQSNCKFGLFHPASCKPPACLQTCWQYLRYPEQYSPNINGYCPSC' A
#
# COMPACT_ATOMS: atom_id res chain seq x y z
N VAL A 1 2.55 -0.17 1.15
CA VAL A 1 3.16 0.76 0.17
C VAL A 1 2.95 2.19 0.65
N ARG A 2 4.03 2.95 0.81
CA ARG A 2 4.01 4.31 1.32
C ARG A 2 4.98 5.15 0.51
N ASN A 3 4.68 6.41 0.22
CA ASN A 3 5.72 7.34 -0.23
C ASN A 3 6.39 7.95 0.99
N VAL A 4 7.71 7.99 1.01
CA VAL A 4 8.48 8.70 2.03
C VAL A 4 9.04 9.97 1.40
N TYR A 5 8.68 11.15 1.92
CA TYR A 5 9.13 12.45 1.42
C TYR A 5 10.30 12.94 2.26
N LEU A 6 11.51 12.94 1.69
CA LEU A 6 12.74 13.19 2.44
C LEU A 6 12.88 14.64 2.93
N ARG A 7 12.28 15.62 2.24
CA ARG A 7 12.42 17.04 2.60
C ARG A 7 11.60 17.47 3.81
N CYS A 8 10.53 16.75 4.12
CA CYS A 8 9.69 17.00 5.30
C CYS A 8 9.64 15.81 6.28
N GLY A 9 10.24 14.67 5.94
CA GLY A 9 10.16 13.44 6.74
C GLY A 9 8.75 12.82 6.79
N HIS A 10 7.78 13.40 6.09
CA HIS A 10 6.42 12.87 6.04
C HIS A 10 6.37 11.65 5.16
N ALA A 11 5.52 10.71 5.55
CA ALA A 11 5.29 9.56 4.71
C ALA A 11 3.79 9.30 4.57
N ILE A 12 3.35 9.14 3.33
CA ILE A 12 1.93 9.07 2.95
C ILE A 12 1.61 7.63 2.56
N ASN A 13 0.67 7.02 3.28
CA ASN A 13 0.19 5.69 2.94
C ASN A 13 -0.63 5.78 1.66
N LEU A 14 -0.18 5.08 0.63
CA LEU A 14 -0.91 4.96 -0.64
C LEU A 14 -1.94 3.83 -0.62
N ILE A 15 -1.85 2.93 0.37
CA ILE A 15 -2.85 1.87 0.53
C ILE A 15 -4.12 2.50 1.09
N ARG A 16 -5.11 2.71 0.21
CA ARG A 16 -6.50 2.92 0.63
C ARG A 16 -7.06 1.59 1.13
N CYS A 17 -7.54 1.56 2.37
CA CYS A 17 -8.20 0.37 2.91
C CYS A 17 -9.43 -0.03 2.10
N GLU A 18 -10.06 0.88 1.36
CA GLU A 18 -11.21 0.59 0.51
C GLU A 18 -10.87 -0.26 -0.73
N GLN A 19 -9.60 -0.48 -1.05
CA GLN A 19 -9.22 -1.35 -2.17
C GLN A 19 -9.33 -2.83 -1.84
N SER A 20 -9.75 -3.60 -2.85
CA SER A 20 -9.88 -5.07 -2.84
C SER A 20 -8.63 -5.87 -2.50
N ASN A 21 -7.46 -5.23 -2.56
CA ASN A 21 -6.16 -5.81 -2.25
C ASN A 21 -5.68 -5.47 -0.83
N CYS A 22 -6.52 -4.86 0.02
CA CYS A 22 -6.22 -4.64 1.43
C CYS A 22 -6.94 -5.69 2.27
N LYS A 23 -6.25 -6.34 3.23
CA LYS A 23 -6.83 -7.36 4.12
C LYS A 23 -8.06 -6.87 4.90
N PHE A 24 -8.09 -5.58 5.25
CA PHE A 24 -9.16 -4.95 6.01
C PHE A 24 -10.16 -4.21 5.10
N GLY A 25 -10.04 -4.36 3.78
CA GLY A 25 -10.95 -3.74 2.85
C GLY A 25 -12.33 -4.36 2.92
N LEU A 26 -13.35 -3.52 2.89
CA LEU A 26 -14.74 -3.97 2.89
C LEU A 26 -15.15 -4.50 1.51
N PHE A 27 -14.40 -4.17 0.46
CA PHE A 27 -14.72 -4.46 -0.94
C PHE A 27 -13.79 -5.52 -1.54
N HIS A 28 -13.97 -6.77 -1.15
CA HIS A 28 -13.23 -7.90 -1.74
C HIS A 28 -14.01 -8.55 -2.88
N PRO A 29 -13.38 -8.84 -4.05
CA PRO A 29 -14.00 -9.64 -5.09
C PRO A 29 -14.19 -11.08 -4.59
N ALA A 30 -15.14 -11.83 -5.16
CA ALA A 30 -15.40 -13.21 -4.77
C ALA A 30 -14.16 -14.14 -4.92
N SER A 31 -13.23 -13.77 -5.81
CA SER A 31 -11.94 -14.44 -6.02
C SER A 31 -10.88 -14.11 -4.97
N CYS A 32 -11.13 -13.17 -4.05
CA CYS A 32 -10.24 -12.85 -2.94
C CYS A 32 -10.33 -13.89 -1.82
N LYS A 33 -9.93 -15.12 -2.16
CA LYS A 33 -9.80 -16.26 -1.26
C LYS A 33 -8.40 -16.85 -1.42
N PRO A 34 -7.88 -17.61 -0.45
CA PRO A 34 -6.64 -18.35 -0.65
C PRO A 34 -6.75 -19.27 -1.89
N PRO A 35 -5.73 -19.35 -2.76
CA PRO A 35 -4.40 -18.73 -2.66
C PRO A 35 -4.30 -17.30 -3.24
N ALA A 36 -5.27 -16.85 -4.04
CA ALA A 36 -5.22 -15.58 -4.76
C ALA A 36 -5.06 -14.36 -3.82
N CYS A 37 -5.79 -14.33 -2.70
CA CYS A 37 -5.68 -13.26 -1.71
C CYS A 37 -4.25 -13.11 -1.14
N LEU A 38 -3.53 -14.22 -0.95
CA LEU A 38 -2.17 -14.19 -0.41
C LEU A 38 -1.15 -13.62 -1.41
N GLN A 39 -1.46 -13.69 -2.70
CA GLN A 39 -0.61 -13.20 -3.80
C GLN A 39 -0.90 -11.75 -4.17
N THR A 40 -2.14 -11.28 -4.00
CA THR A 40 -2.53 -9.93 -4.45
C THR A 40 -2.67 -8.93 -3.31
N CYS A 41 -2.80 -9.38 -2.06
CA CYS A 41 -3.02 -8.49 -0.94
C CYS A 41 -1.72 -7.82 -0.46
N TRP A 42 -1.72 -6.49 -0.43
CA TRP A 42 -0.57 -5.67 -0.09
C TRP A 42 0.02 -5.96 1.30
N GLN A 43 -0.80 -6.45 2.25
CA GLN A 43 -0.31 -6.84 3.58
C GLN A 43 0.53 -8.13 3.57
N TYR A 44 0.27 -9.03 2.63
CA TYR A 44 1.05 -10.26 2.49
C TYR A 44 2.27 -10.06 1.58
N LEU A 45 2.23 -9.08 0.67
CA LEU A 45 3.37 -8.66 -0.14
C LEU A 45 4.52 -8.14 0.74
N ARG A 46 5.72 -8.68 0.52
CA ARG A 46 6.94 -8.26 1.24
C ARG A 46 7.79 -7.40 0.32
N TYR A 47 8.91 -6.90 0.82
CA TYR A 47 9.92 -6.29 -0.06
C TYR A 47 10.40 -7.34 -1.09
N PRO A 48 10.54 -7.01 -2.39
CA PRO A 48 10.44 -5.68 -3.03
C PRO A 48 9.04 -5.30 -3.55
N GLU A 49 8.05 -6.19 -3.47
CA GLU A 49 6.68 -5.97 -3.97
C GLU A 49 5.96 -4.82 -3.25
N GLN A 50 6.30 -4.60 -1.96
CA GLN A 50 5.82 -3.47 -1.16
C GLN A 50 6.82 -2.28 -1.15
N TYR A 51 7.58 -2.07 -2.23
CA TYR A 51 8.56 -0.97 -2.32
C TYR A 51 7.91 0.38 -2.01
N SER A 52 8.50 1.08 -1.04
CA SER A 52 8.06 2.41 -0.59
C SER A 52 9.06 3.44 -1.10
N PRO A 53 8.82 4.06 -2.27
CA PRO A 53 9.79 4.96 -2.87
C PRO A 53 10.08 6.15 -1.95
N ASN A 54 11.37 6.46 -1.85
CA ASN A 54 11.86 7.66 -1.18
C ASN A 54 11.88 8.79 -2.20
N ILE A 55 10.95 9.73 -2.06
CA ILE A 55 10.79 10.89 -2.90
C ILE A 55 11.59 12.05 -2.30
N ASN A 56 12.55 12.58 -3.04
CA ASN A 56 13.33 13.75 -2.63
C ASN A 56 12.54 15.08 -2.83
N GLY A 57 11.38 15.18 -2.19
CA GLY A 57 10.43 16.30 -2.34
C GLY A 57 9.65 16.59 -1.07
N TYR A 58 8.82 17.63 -1.10
CA TYR A 58 7.80 17.90 -0.07
C TYR A 58 6.52 17.12 -0.38
N CYS A 59 5.78 16.73 0.65
CA CYS A 59 4.46 16.12 0.47
C CYS A 59 3.41 17.20 0.14
N PRO A 60 2.29 16.86 -0.51
CA PRO A 60 1.26 17.83 -0.93
C PRO A 60 0.50 18.51 0.23
N SER A 61 0.75 18.11 1.48
CA SER A 61 0.13 18.68 2.68
C SER A 61 1.08 19.60 3.47
N CYS A 62 2.28 19.85 2.97
CA CYS A 62 3.25 20.80 3.54
C CYS A 62 3.09 22.19 2.95
#